data_AF-A0AAX0MIM8-F1
#
_entry.id   AF-A0AAX0MIM8-F1
#
_cell.length_a   1.000
_cell.length_b   1.000
_cell.length_c   1.000
_cell.angle_alpha   90.00
_cell.angle_beta   90.00
_cell.angle_gamma   90.00
#
_symmetry.space_group_name_H-M   'P 1'
#
loop_
_entity.id
_entity.type
_entity.pdbx_description
1 polymer ?
#
loop_
_entity_poly.entity_id
_entity_poly.type
_entity_poly.pdbx_seq_one_letter_code
_entity_poly.pdbx_strand_id
1 'polypeptide(L)'
;MMNSSISGFSVPSDVPLTQRNEVVAEQLTQQSPIIQRAASSVPYSDVRASVKDPLDLIDELLSRYLDQQTVRAKTMADTIETWSNAIAEINRIWGLVMQDNMNHTNPNDNNTRTPLGDSVSGKHLEDIDRIIREELKDDRGIAAITGLDLAASKTHRVSYTDLQSLNATMTAYCDTIQVDIDTEQQKFKNVMTEITSAQEEIRDVRRVIVTLSQGG
;
A
#
# COMPACT_ATOMS: atom_id res chain seq x y z
N MET A 1 -26.83 -2.73 10.46
CA MET A 1 -27.25 -1.32 10.53
C MET A 1 -27.84 -1.08 11.91
N MET A 2 -27.03 -0.61 12.86
CA MET A 2 -27.51 -0.16 14.16
C MET A 2 -27.66 1.35 14.07
N ASN A 3 -28.91 1.81 14.12
CA ASN A 3 -29.27 3.22 14.12
C ASN A 3 -29.08 3.71 15.56
N SER A 4 -27.91 4.26 15.86
CA SER A 4 -27.61 4.86 17.16
C SER A 4 -28.21 6.26 17.20
N SER A 5 -29.52 6.35 17.44
CA SER A 5 -30.15 7.62 17.78
C SER A 5 -29.50 8.15 19.05
N ILE A 6 -28.72 9.22 18.94
CA ILE A 6 -28.21 9.99 20.09
C ILE A 6 -29.44 10.62 20.73
N SER A 7 -29.97 9.96 21.76
CA SER A 7 -31.13 10.40 22.53
C SER A 7 -30.87 11.80 23.09
N GLY A 8 -31.75 12.74 22.74
CA GLY A 8 -31.65 14.15 23.10
C GLY A 8 -31.59 14.36 24.60
N PHE A 9 -30.44 14.83 25.09
CA PHE A 9 -30.29 15.37 26.42
C PHE A 9 -30.12 16.89 26.29
N SER A 10 -31.08 17.63 26.85
CA SER A 10 -31.03 19.09 26.95
C SER A 10 -30.13 19.46 28.12
N VAL A 11 -28.90 19.90 27.87
CA VAL A 11 -28.07 20.52 28.91
C VAL A 11 -28.68 21.88 29.26
N PRO A 12 -29.02 22.18 30.54
CA PRO A 12 -29.59 23.45 30.94
C PRO A 12 -28.75 24.65 30.44
N SER A 13 -29.40 25.71 30.00
CA SER A 13 -28.78 26.93 29.45
C SER A 13 -27.83 27.64 30.42
N ASP A 14 -27.96 27.37 31.72
CA ASP A 14 -27.24 28.04 32.81
C ASP A 14 -25.88 27.40 33.14
N VAL A 15 -25.48 26.34 32.43
CA VAL A 15 -24.17 25.68 32.61
C VAL A 15 -23.09 26.43 31.80
N PRO A 16 -21.91 26.74 32.37
CA PRO A 16 -20.81 27.34 31.62
C PRO A 16 -20.48 26.53 30.36
N LEU A 17 -20.26 27.21 29.23
CA LEU A 17 -19.95 26.59 27.92
C LEU A 17 -18.85 25.53 28.01
N THR A 18 -17.81 25.78 28.80
CA THR A 18 -16.69 24.85 29.02
C THR A 18 -17.15 23.52 29.62
N GLN A 19 -18.04 23.56 30.61
CA GLN A 19 -18.57 22.37 31.29
C GLN A 19 -19.59 21.63 30.42
N ARG A 20 -20.33 22.35 29.57
CA ARG A 20 -21.18 21.75 28.53
C ARG A 20 -20.34 21.01 27.48
N ASN A 21 -19.23 21.59 27.03
CA ASN A 21 -18.33 20.98 26.05
C ASN A 21 -17.64 19.72 26.61
N GLU A 22 -17.28 19.71 27.90
CA GLU A 22 -16.74 18.53 28.58
C GLU A 22 -17.73 17.35 28.58
N VAL A 23 -19.00 17.58 28.93
CA VAL A 23 -20.03 16.54 28.95
C VAL A 23 -20.29 15.97 27.55
N VAL A 24 -20.37 16.86 26.54
CA VAL A 24 -20.56 16.43 25.15
C VAL A 24 -19.37 15.63 24.64
N ALA A 25 -18.15 16.06 24.95
CA ALA A 25 -16.93 15.36 24.54
C ALA A 25 -16.83 13.96 25.19
N GLU A 26 -17.17 13.85 26.47
CA GLU A 26 -17.19 12.57 27.18
C GLU A 26 -18.22 11.61 26.56
N GLN A 27 -19.42 12.11 26.26
CA GLN A 27 -20.47 11.32 25.61
C GLN A 27 -20.05 10.86 24.20
N LEU A 28 -19.48 11.75 23.40
CA LEU A 28 -18.98 11.43 22.07
C LEU A 28 -17.87 10.37 22.15
N THR A 29 -16.94 10.49 23.09
CA THR A 29 -15.85 9.51 23.29
C THR A 29 -16.38 8.13 23.67
N GLN A 30 -17.43 8.06 24.49
CA GLN A 30 -18.04 6.79 24.89
C GLN A 30 -18.90 6.15 23.78
N GLN A 31 -19.56 6.96 22.96
CA GLN A 31 -20.57 6.49 22.00
C GLN A 31 -20.05 6.38 20.56
N SER A 32 -18.93 7.01 20.21
CA SER A 32 -18.39 7.06 18.85
C SER A 32 -17.18 6.12 18.68
N PRO A 33 -17.34 5.00 17.94
CA PRO A 33 -16.24 4.07 17.68
C PRO A 33 -15.07 4.72 16.93
N ILE A 34 -15.32 5.71 16.06
CA ILE A 34 -14.25 6.41 15.35
C ILE A 34 -13.36 7.24 16.29
N ILE A 35 -13.93 7.86 17.34
CA ILE A 35 -13.15 8.60 18.33
C ILE A 35 -12.27 7.64 19.14
N GLN A 36 -12.79 6.47 19.50
CA GLN A 36 -12.01 5.44 20.20
C GLN A 36 -10.86 4.89 19.35
N ARG A 37 -11.11 4.63 18.05
CA ARG A 37 -10.07 4.20 17.09
C ARG A 37 -9.01 5.27 16.90
N ALA A 38 -9.42 6.52 16.70
CA ALA A 38 -8.50 7.64 16.54
C ALA A 38 -7.67 7.89 17.81
N ALA A 39 -8.25 7.76 19.01
CA ALA A 39 -7.54 7.86 20.28
C ALA A 39 -6.53 6.72 20.52
N SER A 40 -6.76 5.56 19.91
CA SER A 40 -5.87 4.40 20.01
C SER A 40 -4.71 4.45 19.00
N SER A 41 -4.87 5.21 17.91
CA SER A 41 -3.92 5.27 16.79
C SER A 41 -3.10 6.57 16.75
N VAL A 42 -3.61 7.65 17.34
CA VAL A 42 -2.91 8.93 17.47
C VAL A 42 -2.27 9.02 18.86
N PRO A 43 -0.94 9.21 18.98
CA PRO A 43 -0.27 9.36 20.27
C PRO A 43 -0.83 10.55 21.05
N TYR A 44 -1.27 10.29 22.30
CA TYR A 44 -1.89 11.29 23.18
C TYR A 44 -0.99 12.52 23.49
N SER A 45 0.34 12.36 23.37
CA SER A 45 1.32 13.44 23.57
C SER A 45 1.27 14.50 22.49
N ASP A 46 0.84 14.16 21.27
CA ASP A 46 0.92 15.06 20.12
C ASP A 46 -0.27 16.02 20.01
N VAL A 47 -1.35 15.77 20.78
CA VAL A 47 -2.63 16.49 20.65
C VAL A 47 -2.89 17.44 21.85
N ARG A 48 -2.48 17.07 23.08
CA ARG A 48 -2.78 17.87 24.29
C ARG A 48 -1.98 19.17 24.45
N ALA A 49 -0.90 19.36 23.69
CA ALA A 49 -0.02 20.51 23.88
C ALA A 49 -0.62 21.85 23.42
N SER A 50 -1.69 21.85 22.62
CA SER A 50 -2.26 23.08 22.03
C SER A 50 -3.74 23.35 22.31
N VAL A 51 -4.51 22.34 22.76
CA VAL A 51 -5.97 22.41 22.77
C VAL A 51 -6.54 22.63 24.17
N LYS A 52 -7.34 23.69 24.33
CA LYS A 52 -8.04 24.03 25.58
C LYS A 52 -9.47 23.51 25.65
N ASP A 53 -10.12 23.24 24.50
CA ASP A 53 -11.50 22.77 24.42
C ASP A 53 -11.55 21.25 24.12
N PRO A 54 -12.26 20.44 24.92
CA PRO A 54 -12.36 19.00 24.68
C PRO A 54 -13.08 18.62 23.36
N LEU A 55 -13.89 19.48 22.75
CA LEU A 55 -14.48 19.23 21.43
C LEU A 55 -13.47 19.49 20.30
N ASP A 56 -12.64 20.52 20.42
CA ASP A 56 -11.52 20.77 19.52
C ASP A 56 -10.52 19.60 19.55
N LEU A 57 -10.34 18.98 20.73
CA LEU A 57 -9.47 17.81 20.90
C LEU A 57 -9.98 16.62 20.08
N ILE A 58 -11.30 16.38 20.10
CA ILE A 58 -11.95 15.34 19.29
C ILE A 58 -11.76 15.64 17.80
N ASP A 59 -12.00 16.88 17.37
CA ASP A 59 -11.84 17.27 15.96
C ASP A 59 -10.39 17.15 15.46
N GLU A 60 -9.41 17.50 16.28
CA GLU A 60 -7.99 17.35 15.93
C GLU A 60 -7.59 15.86 15.83
N LEU A 61 -8.04 15.05 16.79
CA LEU A 61 -7.77 13.62 16.83
C LEU A 61 -8.38 12.88 15.64
N LEU A 62 -9.61 13.22 15.26
CA LEU A 62 -10.29 12.68 14.08
C LEU A 62 -9.63 13.13 12.77
N SER A 63 -9.20 14.40 12.69
CA SER A 63 -8.47 14.93 11.54
C SER A 63 -7.14 14.20 11.34
N ARG A 64 -6.34 14.07 12.41
CA ARG A 64 -5.05 13.34 12.38
C ARG A 64 -5.22 11.87 12.01
N TYR A 65 -6.27 11.22 12.50
CA TYR A 65 -6.59 9.85 12.11
C TYR A 65 -6.82 9.72 10.60
N LEU A 66 -7.65 10.61 10.02
CA LEU A 66 -7.89 10.61 8.58
C LEU A 66 -6.62 10.89 7.79
N ASP A 67 -5.78 11.81 8.24
CA ASP A 67 -4.50 12.11 7.59
C ASP A 67 -3.58 10.88 7.59
N GLN A 68 -3.45 10.17 8.72
CA GLN A 68 -2.66 8.95 8.82
C GLN A 68 -3.18 7.85 7.88
N GLN A 69 -4.50 7.62 7.84
CA GLN A 69 -5.07 6.62 6.94
C GLN A 69 -4.89 7.02 5.46
N THR A 70 -4.99 8.31 5.15
CA THR A 70 -4.78 8.83 3.78
C THR A 70 -3.33 8.64 3.34
N VAL A 71 -2.35 8.94 4.22
CA VAL A 71 -0.93 8.68 3.95
C VAL A 71 -0.69 7.20 3.74
N ARG A 72 -1.27 6.34 4.58
CA ARG A 72 -1.17 4.89 4.44
C ARG A 72 -1.73 4.41 3.09
N ALA A 73 -2.90 4.88 2.70
CA ALA A 73 -3.52 4.55 1.42
C ALA A 73 -2.64 5.00 0.25
N LYS A 74 -2.05 6.20 0.33
CA LYS A 74 -1.11 6.68 -0.68
C LYS A 74 0.12 5.79 -0.81
N THR A 75 0.78 5.43 0.30
CA THR A 75 1.94 4.52 0.27
C THR A 75 1.60 3.18 -0.36
N MET A 76 0.40 2.64 -0.06
CA MET A 76 -0.07 1.40 -0.68
C MET A 76 -0.28 1.56 -2.20
N ALA A 77 -0.89 2.67 -2.63
CA ALA A 77 -1.08 2.96 -4.05
C ALA A 77 0.27 3.09 -4.79
N ASP A 78 1.22 3.84 -4.22
CA ASP A 78 2.56 4.03 -4.79
C ASP A 78 3.30 2.68 -4.90
N THR A 79 3.13 1.78 -3.91
CA THR A 79 3.69 0.43 -3.91
C THR A 79 3.09 -0.42 -5.03
N ILE A 80 1.76 -0.44 -5.15
CA ILE A 80 1.04 -1.18 -6.20
C ILE A 80 1.48 -0.70 -7.58
N GLU A 81 1.58 0.62 -7.79
CA GLU A 81 2.03 1.21 -9.06
C GLU A 81 3.46 0.80 -9.38
N THR A 82 4.37 0.95 -8.41
CA THR A 82 5.79 0.60 -8.58
C THR A 82 5.94 -0.88 -8.97
N TRP A 83 5.30 -1.78 -8.25
CA TRP A 83 5.38 -3.22 -8.53
C TRP A 83 4.73 -3.58 -9.86
N SER A 84 3.59 -2.97 -10.21
CA SER A 84 2.90 -3.22 -11.48
C SER A 84 3.75 -2.77 -12.68
N ASN A 85 4.40 -1.61 -12.57
CA ASN A 85 5.32 -1.11 -13.59
C ASN A 85 6.57 -2.00 -13.71
N ALA A 86 7.13 -2.41 -12.57
CA ALA A 86 8.29 -3.29 -12.51
C ALA A 86 8.03 -4.64 -13.19
N ILE A 87 6.91 -5.33 -12.93
CA ILE A 87 6.61 -6.61 -13.59
C ILE A 87 6.39 -6.44 -15.10
N ALA A 88 5.76 -5.34 -15.53
CA ALA A 88 5.54 -5.07 -16.95
C ALA A 88 6.87 -4.85 -17.67
N GLU A 89 7.77 -4.11 -17.04
CA GLU A 89 9.09 -3.82 -17.59
C GLU A 89 10.01 -5.06 -17.58
N ILE A 90 9.98 -5.87 -16.52
CA ILE A 90 10.68 -7.17 -16.49
C ILE A 90 10.21 -8.06 -17.64
N ASN A 91 8.90 -8.22 -17.83
CA ASN A 91 8.35 -9.02 -18.94
C ASN A 91 8.81 -8.50 -20.30
N ARG A 92 8.76 -7.17 -20.50
CA ARG A 92 9.21 -6.53 -21.74
C ARG A 92 10.69 -6.78 -22.01
N ILE A 93 11.55 -6.52 -21.03
CA ILE A 93 13.00 -6.68 -21.16
C ILE A 93 13.39 -8.15 -21.31
N TRP A 94 12.73 -9.06 -20.58
CA TRP A 94 12.96 -10.49 -20.71
C TRP A 94 12.58 -10.99 -22.11
N GLY A 95 11.51 -10.48 -22.71
CA GLY A 95 11.17 -10.74 -24.10
C GLY A 95 12.31 -10.40 -25.07
N LEU A 96 13.04 -9.31 -24.82
CA LEU A 96 14.23 -8.94 -25.61
C LEU A 96 15.40 -9.89 -25.37
N VAL A 97 15.64 -10.32 -24.13
CA VAL A 97 16.65 -11.36 -23.81
C VAL A 97 16.34 -12.65 -24.55
N MET A 98 15.08 -13.09 -24.53
CA MET A 98 14.63 -14.30 -25.23
C MET A 98 14.78 -14.16 -26.74
N GLN A 99 14.38 -13.03 -27.32
CA GLN A 99 14.50 -12.77 -28.75
C GLN A 99 15.96 -12.81 -29.24
N ASP A 100 16.88 -12.21 -28.49
CA ASP A 100 18.31 -12.20 -28.81
C ASP A 100 18.87 -13.64 -28.82
N ASN A 101 18.61 -14.39 -27.76
CA ASN A 101 19.16 -15.74 -27.57
C ASN A 101 18.50 -16.81 -28.45
N MET A 102 17.20 -16.69 -28.74
CA MET A 102 16.48 -17.66 -29.57
C MET A 102 17.01 -17.73 -30.99
N ASN A 103 17.55 -16.64 -31.54
CA ASN A 103 18.18 -16.62 -32.87
C ASN A 103 19.50 -17.42 -32.92
N HIS A 104 20.06 -17.76 -31.77
CA HIS A 104 21.34 -18.45 -31.61
C HIS A 104 21.21 -19.84 -30.97
N THR A 105 19.98 -20.34 -30.82
CA THR A 105 19.68 -21.69 -30.34
C THR A 105 18.81 -22.45 -31.34
N ASN A 106 18.73 -23.78 -31.19
CA ASN A 106 17.93 -24.62 -32.07
C ASN A 106 16.91 -25.43 -31.25
N PRO A 107 15.61 -25.33 -31.52
CA PRO A 107 14.59 -26.11 -30.80
C PRO A 107 14.70 -27.62 -30.99
N ASN A 108 15.38 -28.08 -32.04
CA ASN A 108 15.61 -29.50 -32.32
C ASN A 108 17.00 -29.99 -31.90
N ASP A 109 17.86 -29.11 -31.38
CA ASP A 109 19.21 -29.46 -30.94
C ASP A 109 19.62 -28.69 -29.68
N ASN A 110 19.73 -29.42 -28.57
CA ASN A 110 20.15 -28.88 -27.29
C ASN A 110 21.67 -28.70 -27.16
N ASN A 111 22.46 -29.16 -28.14
CA ASN A 111 23.92 -28.96 -28.13
C ASN A 111 24.31 -27.57 -28.62
N THR A 112 23.44 -26.91 -29.37
CA THR A 112 23.62 -25.51 -29.78
C THR A 112 23.31 -24.59 -28.61
N ARG A 113 24.33 -23.93 -28.06
CA ARG A 113 24.24 -23.08 -26.87
C ARG A 113 24.85 -21.71 -27.10
N THR A 114 24.19 -20.69 -26.60
CA THR A 114 24.63 -19.28 -26.64
C THR A 114 24.79 -18.74 -25.22
N PRO A 115 25.72 -17.83 -24.93
CA PRO A 115 25.73 -17.14 -23.64
C PRO A 115 24.50 -16.24 -23.51
N LEU A 116 23.84 -16.24 -22.35
CA LEU A 116 22.59 -15.52 -22.12
C LEU A 116 22.73 -13.99 -22.26
N GLY A 117 23.93 -13.44 -22.05
CA GLY A 117 24.21 -12.01 -22.06
C GLY A 117 25.45 -11.60 -22.88
N ASP A 118 25.74 -12.24 -24.02
CA ASP A 118 26.93 -11.92 -24.84
C ASP A 118 26.84 -10.62 -25.66
N SER A 119 25.65 -10.03 -25.75
CA SER A 119 25.35 -8.87 -26.61
C SER A 119 24.51 -7.84 -25.83
N VAL A 120 23.54 -7.22 -26.50
CA VAL A 120 22.58 -6.27 -25.91
C VAL A 120 21.83 -6.89 -24.72
N SER A 121 21.60 -8.20 -24.75
CA SER A 121 21.04 -9.00 -23.66
C SER A 121 21.80 -8.86 -22.33
N GLY A 122 23.12 -8.64 -22.35
CA GLY A 122 23.91 -8.43 -21.13
C GLY A 122 23.46 -7.20 -20.34
N LYS A 123 23.12 -6.11 -21.04
CA LYS A 123 22.57 -4.89 -20.40
C LYS A 123 21.13 -5.11 -19.94
N HIS A 124 20.32 -5.85 -20.71
CA HIS A 124 18.96 -6.19 -20.31
C HIS A 124 18.92 -7.00 -19.00
N LEU A 125 19.87 -7.91 -18.79
CA LEU A 125 20.01 -8.62 -17.51
C LEU A 125 20.39 -7.68 -16.35
N GLU A 126 21.20 -6.65 -16.59
CA GLU A 126 21.49 -5.60 -15.59
C GLU A 126 20.25 -4.78 -15.25
N ASP A 127 19.48 -4.38 -16.27
CA ASP A 127 18.25 -3.62 -16.09
C ASP A 127 17.21 -4.40 -15.28
N ILE A 128 17.05 -5.71 -15.57
CA ILE A 128 16.17 -6.59 -14.78
C ILE A 128 16.69 -6.75 -13.34
N ASP A 129 18.00 -7.00 -13.15
CA ASP A 129 18.59 -7.12 -11.81
C ASP A 129 18.34 -5.87 -10.98
N ARG A 130 18.52 -4.69 -11.59
CA ARG A 130 18.26 -3.39 -10.97
C ARG A 130 16.79 -3.24 -10.58
N ILE A 131 15.84 -3.52 -11.48
CA ILE A 131 14.40 -3.42 -11.18
C ILE A 131 14.04 -4.35 -10.01
N ILE A 132 14.51 -5.59 -10.02
CA ILE A 132 14.24 -6.56 -8.96
C ILE A 132 14.78 -6.08 -7.60
N ARG A 133 16.02 -5.56 -7.56
CA ARG A 133 16.63 -5.10 -6.31
C ARG A 133 16.07 -3.79 -5.81
N GLU A 134 15.90 -2.82 -6.70
CA GLU A 134 15.61 -1.44 -6.34
C GLU A 134 14.11 -1.16 -6.23
N GLU A 135 13.30 -1.70 -7.14
CA GLU A 135 11.86 -1.39 -7.23
C GLU A 135 11.04 -2.45 -6.50
N LEU A 136 11.40 -3.72 -6.66
CA LEU A 136 10.73 -4.85 -5.98
C LEU A 136 11.34 -5.19 -4.61
N LYS A 137 12.48 -4.58 -4.26
CA LYS A 137 13.19 -4.79 -2.97
C LYS A 137 13.56 -6.25 -2.70
N ASP A 138 13.87 -7.01 -3.75
CA ASP A 138 14.30 -8.40 -3.65
C ASP A 138 15.82 -8.51 -3.86
N ASP A 139 16.53 -8.81 -2.78
CA ASP A 139 17.99 -8.90 -2.74
C ASP A 139 18.58 -10.01 -3.62
N ARG A 140 17.75 -10.93 -4.13
CA ARG A 140 18.21 -11.95 -5.07
C ARG A 140 18.51 -11.36 -6.45
N GLY A 141 17.84 -10.28 -6.84
CA GLY A 141 18.01 -9.70 -8.19
C GLY A 141 17.68 -10.70 -9.30
N ILE A 142 18.45 -10.67 -10.39
CA ILE A 142 18.27 -11.60 -11.53
C ILE A 142 18.44 -13.08 -11.15
N ALA A 143 19.05 -13.37 -9.99
CA ALA A 143 19.15 -14.74 -9.48
C ALA A 143 17.79 -15.34 -9.12
N ALA A 144 16.76 -14.51 -8.85
CA ALA A 144 15.39 -15.00 -8.64
C ALA A 144 14.82 -15.68 -9.88
N ILE A 145 15.30 -15.30 -11.08
CA ILE A 145 14.86 -15.86 -12.36
C ILE A 145 15.86 -16.91 -12.87
N THR A 146 17.15 -16.58 -12.81
CA THR A 146 18.20 -17.40 -13.45
C THR A 146 18.83 -18.43 -12.53
N GLY A 147 18.61 -18.32 -11.21
CA GLY A 147 19.30 -19.13 -10.20
C GLY A 147 20.79 -18.80 -10.03
N LEU A 148 21.29 -17.78 -10.74
CA LEU A 148 22.69 -17.38 -10.81
C LEU A 148 22.82 -15.88 -10.52
N ASP A 149 23.95 -15.46 -9.95
CA ASP A 149 24.25 -14.04 -9.81
C ASP A 149 24.42 -13.36 -11.17
N LEU A 150 24.33 -12.03 -11.21
CA LEU A 150 24.37 -11.26 -12.45
C LEU A 150 25.59 -11.55 -13.35
N ALA A 151 26.76 -11.78 -12.75
CA ALA A 151 27.97 -12.06 -13.52
C ALA A 151 27.94 -13.47 -14.14
N ALA A 152 27.49 -14.45 -13.35
CA ALA A 152 27.28 -15.82 -13.79
C ALA A 152 26.17 -15.91 -14.83
N SER A 153 25.06 -15.19 -14.67
CA SER A 153 23.93 -15.19 -15.61
C SER A 153 24.35 -14.71 -16.99
N LYS A 154 25.17 -13.66 -17.10
CA LYS A 154 25.64 -13.15 -18.41
C LYS A 154 26.48 -14.15 -19.20
N THR A 155 27.31 -14.91 -18.49
CA THR A 155 28.23 -15.89 -19.09
C THR A 155 27.63 -17.29 -19.21
N HIS A 156 26.45 -17.51 -18.63
CA HIS A 156 25.77 -18.80 -18.63
C HIS A 156 25.37 -19.19 -20.05
N ARG A 157 25.81 -20.37 -20.50
CA ARG A 157 25.50 -20.89 -21.83
C ARG A 157 24.20 -21.67 -21.82
N VAL A 158 23.19 -21.11 -22.48
CA VAL A 158 21.83 -21.64 -22.53
C VAL A 158 21.55 -22.28 -23.89
N SER A 159 20.90 -23.44 -23.85
CA SER A 159 20.24 -24.08 -25.00
C SER A 159 18.81 -23.58 -25.17
N TYR A 160 18.12 -23.98 -26.24
CA TYR A 160 16.69 -23.67 -26.40
C TYR A 160 15.86 -24.19 -25.22
N THR A 161 16.14 -25.40 -24.72
CA THR A 161 15.42 -25.96 -23.57
C THR A 161 15.71 -25.17 -22.28
N ASP A 162 16.95 -24.71 -22.09
CA ASP A 162 17.31 -23.86 -20.95
C ASP A 162 16.55 -22.53 -21.00
N LEU A 163 16.43 -21.91 -22.18
CA LEU A 163 15.65 -20.68 -22.39
C LEU A 163 14.16 -20.86 -22.05
N GLN A 164 13.55 -21.99 -22.42
CA GLN A 164 12.16 -22.28 -22.04
C GLN A 164 12.00 -22.43 -20.52
N SER A 165 12.95 -23.10 -19.86
CA SER A 165 12.95 -23.23 -18.41
C SER A 165 13.09 -21.88 -17.72
N LEU A 166 14.03 -21.04 -18.17
CA LEU A 166 14.22 -19.70 -17.62
C LEU A 166 13.01 -18.80 -17.86
N ASN A 167 12.36 -18.91 -19.02
CA ASN A 167 11.13 -18.19 -19.30
C ASN A 167 10.00 -18.62 -18.35
N ALA A 168 9.87 -19.92 -18.06
CA ALA A 168 8.91 -20.42 -17.08
C ALA A 168 9.21 -19.90 -15.67
N THR A 169 10.49 -19.86 -15.27
CA THR A 169 10.90 -19.29 -13.97
C THR A 169 10.62 -17.79 -13.89
N MET A 170 10.87 -17.04 -14.98
CA MET A 170 10.52 -15.62 -15.08
C MET A 170 9.02 -15.41 -14.91
N THR A 171 8.19 -16.17 -15.64
CA THR A 171 6.73 -16.08 -15.52
C THR A 171 6.27 -16.38 -14.10
N ALA A 172 6.75 -17.46 -13.49
CA ALA A 172 6.40 -17.82 -12.11
C ALA A 172 6.84 -16.74 -11.09
N TYR A 173 7.98 -16.09 -11.33
CA TYR A 173 8.43 -14.97 -10.52
C TYR A 173 7.48 -13.77 -10.62
N CYS A 174 7.11 -13.36 -11.83
CA CYS A 174 6.14 -12.30 -12.07
C CYS A 174 4.75 -12.63 -11.48
N ASP A 175 4.31 -13.89 -11.60
CA ASP A 175 3.04 -14.35 -11.02
C ASP A 175 3.03 -14.26 -9.49
N THR A 176 4.17 -14.56 -8.85
CA THR A 176 4.30 -14.42 -7.39
C THR A 176 4.13 -12.96 -6.96
N ILE A 177 4.76 -12.03 -7.66
CA ILE A 177 4.62 -10.59 -7.40
C ILE A 177 3.18 -10.12 -7.69
N GLN A 178 2.54 -10.67 -8.73
CA GLN A 178 1.16 -10.34 -9.03
C GLN A 178 0.22 -10.73 -7.87
N VAL A 179 0.46 -11.87 -7.21
CA VAL A 179 -0.29 -12.26 -6.01
C VAL A 179 -0.06 -11.26 -4.86
N ASP A 180 1.16 -10.76 -4.70
CA ASP A 180 1.47 -9.73 -3.70
C ASP A 180 0.79 -8.40 -4.03
N ILE A 181 0.77 -8.00 -5.31
CA ILE A 181 0.02 -6.82 -5.80
C ILE A 181 -1.47 -6.98 -5.50
N ASP A 182 -2.07 -8.13 -5.82
CA ASP A 182 -3.49 -8.39 -5.59
C ASP A 182 -3.83 -8.31 -4.09
N THR A 183 -2.92 -8.81 -3.25
CA THR A 183 -3.02 -8.73 -1.79
C THR A 183 -2.97 -7.28 -1.31
N GLU A 184 -2.02 -6.47 -1.78
CA GLU A 184 -1.94 -5.05 -1.44
C GLU A 184 -3.13 -4.24 -1.97
N GLN A 185 -3.63 -4.53 -3.18
CA GLN A 185 -4.84 -3.93 -3.72
C GLN A 185 -6.06 -4.21 -2.83
N GLN A 186 -6.18 -5.44 -2.30
CA GLN A 186 -7.28 -5.77 -1.38
C GLN A 186 -7.15 -4.99 -0.07
N LYS A 187 -5.94 -4.87 0.48
CA LYS A 187 -5.72 -4.06 1.69
C LYS A 187 -6.02 -2.57 1.44
N PHE A 188 -5.58 -2.03 0.30
CA PHE A 188 -5.88 -0.67 -0.12
C PHE A 188 -7.39 -0.42 -0.20
N LYS A 189 -8.16 -1.32 -0.84
CA LYS A 189 -9.64 -1.22 -0.90
C LYS A 189 -10.27 -1.21 0.49
N ASN A 190 -9.77 -2.04 1.40
CA ASN A 190 -10.25 -2.08 2.78
C ASN A 190 -9.97 -0.75 3.50
N VAL A 191 -8.76 -0.20 3.37
CA VAL A 191 -8.39 1.11 3.94
C VAL A 191 -9.24 2.24 3.35
N MET A 192 -9.49 2.24 2.03
CA MET A 192 -10.35 3.25 1.40
C MET A 192 -11.80 3.19 1.89
N THR A 193 -12.30 1.97 2.13
CA THR A 193 -13.63 1.77 2.72
C THR A 193 -13.67 2.27 4.16
N GLU A 194 -12.62 1.99 4.94
CA GLU A 194 -12.48 2.51 6.30
C GLU A 194 -12.40 4.04 6.33
N ILE A 195 -11.62 4.67 5.44
CA ILE A 195 -11.55 6.13 5.31
C ILE A 195 -12.93 6.71 5.01
N THR A 196 -13.64 6.14 4.03
CA THR A 196 -14.97 6.62 3.64
C THR A 196 -15.95 6.51 4.82
N SER A 197 -15.93 5.38 5.52
CA SER A 197 -16.78 5.16 6.71
C SER A 197 -16.42 6.12 7.83
N ALA A 198 -15.13 6.32 8.10
CA ALA A 198 -14.64 7.28 9.07
C ALA A 198 -15.05 8.71 8.73
N GLN A 199 -14.97 9.12 7.46
CA GLN A 199 -15.40 10.44 7.01
C GLN A 199 -16.90 10.68 7.23
N GLU A 200 -17.73 9.66 7.01
CA GLU A 200 -19.16 9.72 7.33
C GLU A 200 -19.41 9.83 8.83
N GLU A 201 -18.79 8.97 9.64
CA GLU A 201 -18.90 9.02 11.11
C GLU A 201 -18.43 10.37 11.67
N ILE A 202 -17.31 10.92 11.16
CA ILE A 202 -16.78 12.23 11.56
C ILE A 202 -17.74 13.36 11.17
N ARG A 203 -18.36 13.30 10.00
CA ARG A 203 -19.36 14.27 9.57
C ARG A 203 -20.55 14.28 10.52
N ASP A 204 -21.00 13.10 10.96
CA ASP A 204 -22.12 12.98 11.89
C ASP A 204 -21.74 13.46 13.29
N VAL A 205 -20.53 13.14 13.78
CA VAL A 205 -19.98 13.72 15.03
C VAL A 205 -19.94 15.25 14.96
N ARG A 206 -19.44 15.83 13.87
CA ARG A 206 -19.40 17.29 13.68
C ARG A 206 -20.80 17.92 13.66
N ARG A 207 -21.78 17.28 13.03
CA ARG A 207 -23.18 17.74 13.08
C ARG A 207 -23.70 17.75 14.50
N VAL A 208 -23.42 16.70 15.27
CA VAL A 208 -23.82 16.61 16.69
C VAL A 208 -23.16 17.72 17.51
N ILE A 209 -21.85 17.94 17.34
CA ILE A 209 -21.12 19.04 17.97
C ILE A 209 -21.75 20.39 17.65
N VAL A 210 -22.06 20.67 16.38
CA VAL A 210 -22.72 21.92 15.98
C VAL A 210 -24.10 22.06 16.62
N THR A 211 -24.92 21.01 16.61
CA THR A 211 -26.26 21.05 17.21
C THR A 211 -26.23 21.27 18.72
N LEU A 212 -25.24 20.71 19.42
CA LEU A 212 -25.13 20.83 20.88
C LEU A 212 -24.43 22.12 21.32
N SER A 213 -23.52 22.67 20.50
CA SER A 213 -22.81 23.93 20.78
C SER A 213 -23.64 25.18 20.45
N GLN A 214 -24.51 25.13 19.42
CA GLN A 214 -25.40 26.25 19.09
C GLN A 214 -26.65 26.36 19.97
N GLY A 215 -26.86 25.40 20.87
CA GLY A 215 -28.03 25.36 21.75
C GLY A 215 -29.27 24.78 21.06
N GLY A 216 -30.00 23.96 21.81
CA GLY A 216 -31.46 23.98 21.69
C GLY A 216 -32.02 25.30 22.18
#